data_AF-A0A537MS74-F1
#
_entry.id   AF-A0A537MS74-F1
#
_cell.length_a   1.000
_cell.length_b   1.000
_cell.length_c   1.000
_cell.angle_alpha   90.00
_cell.angle_beta   90.00
_cell.angle_gamma   90.00
#
_symmetry.space_group_name_H-M   'P 1'
#
loop_
_entity.id
_entity.type
_entity.pdbx_description
1 polymer ?
#
loop_
_entity_poly.entity_id
_entity_poly.type
_entity_poly.pdbx_seq_one_letter_code
_entity_poly.pdbx_strand_id
1 'polypeptide(L)'
;TAVCNATGLVPQSGGLAFPPASRFELAQVCKPKAAGGMLEQAGVTEVVSSVFRDGRDVPHHLALGTYVVVEGETDYARRCFKEYAMLPDQSGRYAALYRPIHMIGLELGISVASAALRREPTGAPTGFRSDVVATAKRALKRGEVLDGEGGYCVWGKQVPAERSLAEGLLPLGLAHGVPLKRDIGEGESLKWHDVVYDESDIAVKTRRDMEAAFALSSGRSDACLAPMAAR
;
A
#
# COMPACT_ATOMS: atom_id res chain seq x y z
N THR A 1 -0.48 1.57 -0.82
CA THR A 1 0.26 2.63 -1.56
C THR A 1 0.24 3.98 -0.86
N ALA A 2 -0.91 4.62 -0.68
CA ALA A 2 -0.98 5.94 -0.04
C ALA A 2 -0.30 5.99 1.35
N VAL A 3 -0.55 4.97 2.18
CA VAL A 3 0.11 4.83 3.49
C VAL A 3 1.63 4.79 3.35
N CYS A 4 2.20 3.90 2.53
CA CYS A 4 3.64 3.81 2.31
C CYS A 4 4.26 5.16 1.90
N ASN A 5 3.60 5.83 0.95
CA ASN A 5 4.11 7.07 0.38
C ASN A 5 4.04 8.23 1.39
N ALA A 6 3.17 8.17 2.40
CA ALA A 6 3.06 9.17 3.46
C ALA A 6 3.90 8.88 4.70
N THR A 7 4.08 7.62 5.10
CA THR A 7 4.56 7.28 6.46
C THR A 7 6.01 6.76 6.53
N GLY A 8 6.62 6.39 5.40
CA GLY A 8 7.92 5.72 5.41
C GLY A 8 7.84 4.19 5.45
N LEU A 9 6.65 3.61 5.68
CA LEU A 9 6.45 2.17 5.50
C LEU A 9 6.66 1.78 4.04
N VAL A 10 7.05 0.52 3.81
CA VAL A 10 7.30 -0.02 2.47
C VAL A 10 6.28 -1.09 2.08
N PRO A 11 6.00 -1.30 0.79
CA PRO A 11 5.19 -2.43 0.36
C PRO A 11 5.97 -3.74 0.51
N GLN A 12 5.25 -4.85 0.70
CA GLN A 12 5.83 -6.19 0.56
C GLN A 12 6.23 -6.44 -0.90
N SER A 13 7.23 -7.29 -1.12
CA SER A 13 7.83 -7.54 -2.44
C SER A 13 6.82 -8.10 -3.46
N GLY A 14 5.95 -9.00 -3.00
CA GLY A 14 4.87 -9.60 -3.78
C GLY A 14 3.57 -8.80 -3.84
N GLY A 15 3.49 -7.67 -3.12
CA GLY A 15 2.25 -6.95 -2.83
C GLY A 15 1.55 -7.46 -1.57
N LEU A 16 0.32 -7.00 -1.35
CA LEU A 16 -0.51 -7.39 -0.21
C LEU A 16 -0.86 -8.89 -0.26
N ALA A 17 -0.75 -9.60 0.87
CA ALA A 17 -1.03 -11.03 0.95
C ALA A 17 -2.47 -11.33 1.39
N PHE A 18 -3.18 -10.34 1.92
CA PHE A 18 -4.57 -10.48 2.40
C PHE A 18 -4.77 -11.63 3.40
N PRO A 19 -3.93 -11.75 4.46
CA PRO A 19 -4.14 -12.78 5.47
C PRO A 19 -5.49 -12.58 6.18
N PRO A 20 -6.30 -13.63 6.38
CA PRO A 20 -7.53 -13.51 7.16
C PRO A 20 -7.16 -13.29 8.63
N ALA A 21 -7.75 -12.26 9.25
CA ALA A 21 -7.54 -11.97 10.66
C ALA A 21 -8.72 -11.19 11.25
N SER A 22 -9.18 -11.60 12.43
CA SER A 22 -10.09 -10.79 13.23
C SER A 22 -9.34 -9.61 13.86
N ARG A 23 -10.08 -8.62 14.38
CA ARG A 23 -9.50 -7.52 15.16
C ARG A 23 -8.66 -7.99 16.36
N PHE A 24 -8.92 -9.19 16.89
CA PHE A 24 -8.22 -9.75 18.05
C PHE A 24 -6.94 -10.49 17.66
N GLU A 25 -6.76 -10.82 16.38
CA GLU A 25 -5.62 -11.62 15.88
C GLU A 25 -4.59 -10.75 15.14
N LEU A 26 -4.85 -9.45 14.98
CA LEU A 26 -4.00 -8.54 14.21
C LEU A 26 -2.53 -8.61 14.60
N ALA A 27 -2.22 -8.49 15.90
CA ALA A 27 -0.84 -8.52 16.38
C ALA A 27 -0.17 -9.90 16.20
N GLN A 28 -0.95 -10.96 16.19
CA GLN A 28 -0.47 -12.32 15.97
C GLN A 28 -0.18 -12.59 14.48
N VAL A 29 -1.06 -12.12 13.59
CA VAL A 29 -0.99 -12.38 12.15
C VAL A 29 -0.07 -11.39 11.44
N CYS A 30 -0.24 -10.10 11.71
CA CYS A 30 0.43 -8.99 11.03
C CYS A 30 1.74 -8.60 11.72
N LYS A 31 2.63 -9.57 11.91
CA LYS A 31 4.03 -9.40 12.35
C LYS A 31 4.98 -10.17 11.44
N PRO A 32 6.31 -9.97 11.52
CA PRO A 32 7.25 -10.66 10.66
C PRO A 32 7.16 -12.19 10.77
N LYS A 33 7.40 -12.89 9.66
CA LYS A 33 7.49 -14.38 9.64
C LYS A 33 8.51 -14.91 10.64
N ALA A 34 9.65 -14.23 10.80
CA ALA A 34 10.66 -14.56 11.80
C ALA A 34 10.15 -14.50 13.26
N ALA A 35 9.05 -13.78 13.51
CA ALA A 35 8.36 -13.70 14.79
C ALA A 35 7.05 -14.55 14.83
N GLY A 36 6.86 -15.43 13.85
CA GLY A 36 5.71 -16.32 13.73
C GLY A 36 4.45 -15.69 13.12
N GLY A 37 4.56 -14.53 12.47
CA GLY A 37 3.47 -13.91 11.72
C GLY A 37 3.52 -14.22 10.22
N MET A 38 2.85 -13.40 9.41
CA MET A 38 2.72 -13.59 7.96
C MET A 38 3.49 -12.58 7.11
N LEU A 39 3.96 -11.48 7.69
CA LEU A 39 4.60 -10.40 6.93
C LEU A 39 6.06 -10.72 6.59
N GLU A 40 6.53 -10.28 5.43
CA GLU A 40 7.92 -10.48 5.00
C GLU A 40 8.93 -9.87 5.99
N GLN A 41 8.63 -8.68 6.52
CA GLN A 41 9.48 -7.94 7.46
C GLN A 41 8.66 -6.93 8.28
N ALA A 42 9.31 -6.26 9.23
CA ALA A 42 8.73 -5.12 9.94
C ALA A 42 8.72 -3.87 9.04
N GLY A 43 7.91 -2.86 9.39
CA GLY A 43 7.88 -1.60 8.64
C GLY A 43 7.16 -1.70 7.29
N VAL A 44 6.24 -2.65 7.13
CA VAL A 44 5.48 -2.86 5.89
C VAL A 44 4.00 -2.53 6.04
N THR A 45 3.30 -2.38 4.91
CA THR A 45 1.83 -2.33 4.88
C THR A 45 1.21 -3.67 4.51
N GLU A 46 0.07 -3.98 5.12
CA GLU A 46 -0.77 -5.14 4.79
C GLU A 46 -2.25 -4.75 4.89
N VAL A 47 -3.11 -5.53 4.23
CA VAL A 47 -4.56 -5.51 4.40
C VAL A 47 -4.98 -6.90 4.87
N VAL A 48 -5.90 -7.00 5.81
CA VAL A 48 -6.43 -8.31 6.26
C VAL A 48 -7.72 -8.65 5.52
N SER A 49 -7.91 -9.92 5.19
CA SER A 49 -9.14 -10.38 4.54
C SER A 49 -10.28 -10.46 5.56
N SER A 50 -11.48 -10.07 5.13
CA SER A 50 -12.72 -10.28 5.89
C SER A 50 -13.34 -11.66 5.66
N VAL A 51 -12.76 -12.46 4.76
CA VAL A 51 -13.21 -13.81 4.44
C VAL A 51 -12.03 -14.78 4.45
N PHE A 52 -12.26 -16.00 4.93
CA PHE A 52 -11.33 -17.10 4.79
C PHE A 52 -11.29 -17.61 3.34
N ARG A 53 -10.28 -18.42 3.01
CA ARG A 53 -10.11 -18.99 1.66
C ARG A 53 -11.23 -19.96 1.26
N ASP A 54 -11.93 -20.52 2.24
CA ASP A 54 -13.11 -21.36 2.05
C ASP A 54 -14.42 -20.56 1.92
N GLY A 55 -14.34 -19.22 1.91
CA GLY A 55 -15.48 -18.32 1.73
C GLY A 55 -16.24 -17.98 3.01
N ARG A 56 -15.88 -18.54 4.16
CA ARG A 56 -16.50 -18.15 5.45
C ARG A 56 -16.05 -16.76 5.88
N ASP A 57 -16.94 -16.02 6.54
CA ASP A 57 -16.59 -14.74 7.14
C ASP A 57 -15.60 -14.90 8.30
N VAL A 58 -14.66 -13.96 8.38
CA VAL A 58 -13.77 -13.82 9.52
C VAL A 58 -14.55 -13.11 10.65
N PRO A 59 -14.69 -13.72 11.84
CA PRO A 59 -15.38 -13.06 12.95
C PRO A 59 -14.70 -11.74 13.31
N HIS A 60 -15.48 -10.69 13.57
CA HIS A 60 -14.96 -9.36 13.94
C HIS A 60 -13.91 -8.81 12.96
N HIS A 61 -14.10 -9.07 11.66
CA HIS A 61 -13.28 -8.52 10.58
C HIS A 61 -13.30 -6.98 10.54
N LEU A 62 -12.39 -6.42 9.76
CA LEU A 62 -12.04 -5.00 9.74
C LEU A 62 -12.62 -4.24 8.54
N ALA A 63 -13.69 -4.71 7.90
CA ALA A 63 -14.14 -4.16 6.60
C ALA A 63 -14.33 -2.62 6.56
N LEU A 64 -14.58 -1.99 7.71
CA LEU A 64 -14.80 -0.54 7.83
C LEU A 64 -13.67 0.19 8.59
N GLY A 65 -12.66 -0.53 9.05
CA GLY A 65 -11.69 -0.04 10.02
C GLY A 65 -10.26 0.01 9.50
N THR A 66 -9.39 0.58 10.32
CA THR A 66 -7.94 0.64 10.08
C THR A 66 -7.19 0.21 11.32
N TYR A 67 -5.94 -0.23 11.17
CA TYR A 67 -5.13 -0.68 12.28
C TYR A 67 -3.66 -0.33 12.10
N VAL A 68 -2.92 -0.39 13.21
CA VAL A 68 -1.46 -0.46 13.22
C VAL A 68 -1.04 -1.58 14.18
N VAL A 69 -0.03 -2.36 13.80
CA VAL A 69 0.65 -3.29 14.71
C VAL A 69 1.99 -2.69 15.08
N VAL A 70 2.26 -2.62 16.39
CA VAL A 70 3.47 -2.04 16.96
C VAL A 70 4.26 -3.10 17.70
N GLU A 71 5.57 -2.95 17.71
CA GLU A 71 6.49 -3.78 18.49
C GLU A 71 6.91 -3.04 19.76
N GLY A 72 6.90 -3.74 20.91
CA GLY A 72 7.39 -3.21 22.17
C GLY A 72 8.91 -3.33 22.24
N GLU A 73 9.60 -2.19 22.23
CA GLU A 73 11.07 -2.14 22.30
C GLU A 73 11.61 -2.53 23.68
N THR A 74 10.85 -2.28 24.74
CA THR A 74 11.25 -2.54 26.13
C THR A 74 10.30 -3.50 26.83
N ASP A 75 10.80 -4.21 27.84
CA ASP A 75 9.96 -5.11 28.66
C ASP A 75 8.85 -4.35 29.41
N TYR A 76 9.10 -3.08 29.76
CA TYR A 76 8.07 -2.20 30.30
C TYR A 76 6.92 -1.98 29.30
N ALA A 77 7.22 -1.59 28.05
CA ALA A 77 6.19 -1.41 27.02
C ALA A 77 5.40 -2.70 26.74
N ARG A 78 6.10 -3.84 26.64
CA ARG A 78 5.47 -5.16 26.44
C ARG A 78 4.53 -5.55 27.58
N ARG A 79 4.89 -5.22 28.82
CA ARG A 79 4.01 -5.40 29.98
C ARG A 79 2.78 -4.49 29.88
N CYS A 80 2.96 -3.21 29.52
CA CYS A 80 1.84 -2.27 29.31
C CYS A 80 0.86 -2.77 28.23
N PHE A 81 1.33 -3.42 27.17
CA PHE A 81 0.43 -3.99 26.15
C PHE A 81 -0.56 -5.00 26.75
N LYS A 82 -0.11 -5.80 27.73
CA LYS A 82 -0.97 -6.77 28.45
C LYS A 82 -1.87 -6.05 29.46
N GLU A 83 -1.30 -5.19 30.29
CA GLU A 83 -2.01 -4.49 31.36
C GLU A 83 -3.13 -3.57 30.84
N TYR A 84 -2.92 -2.92 29.69
CA TYR A 84 -3.89 -2.04 29.05
C TYR A 84 -4.73 -2.74 27.97
N ALA A 85 -4.62 -4.06 27.83
CA ALA A 85 -5.37 -4.85 26.87
C ALA A 85 -5.28 -4.30 25.43
N MET A 86 -4.08 -3.90 24.99
CA MET A 86 -3.82 -3.32 23.66
C MET A 86 -3.81 -4.38 22.54
N LEU A 87 -4.72 -5.36 22.61
CA LEU A 87 -4.83 -6.48 21.67
C LEU A 87 -3.46 -7.13 21.40
N PRO A 88 -2.72 -7.57 22.45
CA PRO A 88 -1.39 -8.11 22.29
C PRO A 88 -1.41 -9.48 21.57
N ASP A 89 -0.30 -9.82 20.92
CA ASP A 89 -0.05 -11.18 20.48
C ASP A 89 0.22 -12.11 21.68
N GLN A 90 0.32 -13.42 21.44
CA GLN A 90 0.52 -14.39 22.53
C GLN A 90 1.82 -14.15 23.33
N SER A 91 2.86 -13.63 22.66
CA SER A 91 4.12 -13.30 23.34
C SER A 91 4.00 -12.03 24.19
N GLY A 92 3.13 -11.10 23.79
CA GLY A 92 3.06 -9.74 24.33
C GLY A 92 4.14 -8.80 23.79
N ARG A 93 4.90 -9.23 22.78
CA ARG A 93 5.90 -8.41 22.10
C ARG A 93 5.25 -7.45 21.11
N TYR A 94 4.16 -7.87 20.48
CA TYR A 94 3.42 -7.09 19.50
C TYR A 94 2.04 -6.74 20.04
N ALA A 95 1.53 -5.57 19.66
CA ALA A 95 0.19 -5.09 20.03
C ALA A 95 -0.47 -4.40 18.85
N ALA A 96 -1.80 -4.38 18.83
CA ALA A 96 -2.57 -3.74 17.77
C ALA A 96 -3.40 -2.57 18.31
N LEU A 97 -3.34 -1.44 17.62
CA LEU A 97 -4.33 -0.37 17.73
C LEU A 97 -5.28 -0.49 16.56
N TYR A 98 -6.58 -0.53 16.85
CA TYR A 98 -7.63 -0.71 15.86
C TYR A 98 -8.66 0.41 15.98
N ARG A 99 -8.90 1.13 14.88
CA ARG A 99 -9.99 2.06 14.71
C ARG A 99 -11.11 1.37 13.93
N PRO A 100 -12.29 1.13 14.52
CA PRO A 100 -13.28 0.24 13.93
C PRO A 100 -14.04 0.78 12.73
N ILE A 101 -14.08 2.10 12.57
CA ILE A 101 -14.87 2.78 11.56
C ILE A 101 -14.07 3.98 11.03
N HIS A 102 -14.12 4.19 9.72
CA HIS A 102 -13.87 5.47 9.06
C HIS A 102 -15.14 5.96 8.35
N MET A 103 -15.42 7.26 8.40
CA MET A 103 -16.67 7.84 7.88
C MET A 103 -16.50 8.48 6.49
N ILE A 104 -15.42 8.13 5.79
CA ILE A 104 -15.14 8.52 4.40
C ILE A 104 -15.37 10.02 4.19
N GLY A 105 -16.39 10.41 3.40
CA GLY A 105 -16.67 11.80 3.07
C GLY A 105 -17.13 12.65 4.25
N LEU A 106 -17.69 12.04 5.31
CA LEU A 106 -18.09 12.76 6.52
C LEU A 106 -16.89 13.26 7.34
N GLU A 107 -15.71 12.68 7.15
CA GLU A 107 -14.46 13.15 7.78
C GLU A 107 -13.75 14.24 6.96
N LEU A 108 -14.19 14.53 5.72
CA LEU A 108 -13.53 15.49 4.84
C LEU A 108 -13.48 16.90 5.43
N GLY A 109 -14.54 17.32 6.15
CA GLY A 109 -14.61 18.64 6.79
C GLY A 109 -13.47 18.90 7.78
N ILE A 110 -12.96 17.84 8.43
CA ILE A 110 -11.82 17.94 9.36
C ILE A 110 -10.55 18.29 8.58
N SER A 111 -10.32 17.66 7.43
CA SER A 111 -9.18 17.96 6.55
C SER A 111 -9.25 19.38 5.99
N VAL A 112 -10.44 19.84 5.59
CA VAL A 112 -10.65 21.23 5.15
C VAL A 112 -10.33 22.22 6.26
N ALA A 113 -10.84 22.00 7.47
CA ALA A 113 -10.55 22.85 8.62
C ALA A 113 -9.06 22.85 8.98
N SER A 114 -8.40 21.69 8.96
CA SER A 114 -6.95 21.57 9.21
C SER A 114 -6.14 22.38 8.20
N ALA A 115 -6.43 22.25 6.91
CA ALA A 115 -5.74 23.00 5.87
C ALA A 115 -6.00 24.51 5.96
N ALA A 116 -7.25 24.93 6.17
CA ALA A 116 -7.62 26.34 6.17
C ALA A 116 -7.18 27.07 7.44
N LEU A 117 -7.33 26.46 8.61
CA LEU A 117 -7.08 27.10 9.91
C LEU A 117 -5.67 26.87 10.43
N ARG A 118 -5.09 25.69 10.17
CA ARG A 118 -3.78 25.29 10.70
C ARG A 118 -2.70 25.24 9.62
N ARG A 119 -3.05 25.30 8.33
CA ARG A 119 -2.13 25.08 7.20
C ARG A 119 -1.42 23.73 7.27
N GLU A 120 -2.11 22.74 7.82
CA GLU A 120 -1.58 21.40 8.05
C GLU A 120 -2.36 20.36 7.22
N PRO A 121 -1.68 19.55 6.38
CA PRO A 121 -2.32 18.43 5.72
C PRO A 121 -2.63 17.33 6.74
N THR A 122 -3.79 16.67 6.60
CA THR A 122 -4.13 15.47 7.38
C THR A 122 -3.46 14.19 6.84
N GLY A 123 -2.85 14.28 5.65
CA GLY A 123 -1.98 13.29 5.05
C GLY A 123 -1.40 13.79 3.74
N ALA A 124 -0.11 13.59 3.50
CA ALA A 124 0.56 13.97 2.25
C ALA A 124 1.70 12.98 1.95
N PRO A 125 1.96 12.65 0.67
CA PRO A 125 3.10 11.82 0.31
C PRO A 125 4.41 12.56 0.64
N THR A 126 5.35 11.83 1.24
CA THR A 126 6.72 12.27 1.55
C THR A 126 7.75 11.59 0.65
N GLY A 127 7.32 10.69 -0.24
CA GLY A 127 8.17 10.01 -1.20
C GLY A 127 7.38 8.99 -2.03
N PHE A 128 8.04 8.40 -3.01
CA PHE A 128 7.49 7.35 -3.87
C PHE A 128 8.11 6.00 -3.50
N ARG A 129 7.49 5.28 -2.56
CA ARG A 129 7.95 4.00 -2.02
C ARG A 129 7.15 2.81 -2.56
N SER A 130 5.89 3.07 -2.90
CA SER A 130 4.96 2.08 -3.41
C SER A 130 4.20 2.63 -4.62
N ASP A 131 3.84 1.73 -5.52
CA ASP A 131 2.97 1.99 -6.65
C ASP A 131 1.76 1.03 -6.67
N VAL A 132 0.74 1.35 -7.48
CA VAL A 132 -0.35 0.43 -7.82
C VAL A 132 -0.39 0.24 -9.33
N VAL A 133 -0.13 -0.98 -9.76
CA VAL A 133 0.02 -1.30 -11.18
C VAL A 133 -1.16 -2.12 -11.70
N ALA A 134 -1.51 -1.89 -12.95
CA ALA A 134 -2.53 -2.68 -13.63
C ALA A 134 -2.04 -4.11 -13.80
N THR A 135 -2.81 -5.08 -13.30
CA THR A 135 -2.53 -6.51 -13.43
C THR A 135 -3.73 -7.22 -14.03
N ALA A 136 -3.50 -8.05 -15.03
CA ALA A 136 -4.58 -8.70 -15.78
C ALA A 136 -5.39 -9.67 -14.89
N LYS A 137 -6.72 -9.55 -14.93
CA LYS A 137 -7.68 -10.46 -14.25
C LYS A 137 -7.92 -11.76 -15.01
N ARG A 138 -7.62 -11.76 -16.31
CA ARG A 138 -7.79 -12.86 -17.26
C ARG A 138 -6.77 -12.72 -18.37
N ALA A 139 -6.67 -13.70 -19.26
CA ALA A 139 -5.95 -13.50 -20.51
C ALA A 139 -6.63 -12.38 -21.34
N LEU A 140 -5.81 -11.44 -21.85
CA LEU A 140 -6.23 -10.32 -22.68
C LEU A 140 -5.56 -10.40 -24.04
N LYS A 141 -6.29 -10.04 -25.09
CA LYS A 141 -5.82 -10.08 -26.48
C LYS A 141 -5.39 -8.71 -26.98
N ARG A 142 -4.41 -8.73 -27.89
CA ARG A 142 -4.02 -7.55 -28.66
C ARG A 142 -5.25 -6.85 -29.24
N GLY A 143 -5.29 -5.52 -29.12
CA GLY A 143 -6.39 -4.69 -29.60
C GLY A 143 -7.58 -4.58 -28.65
N GLU A 144 -7.69 -5.41 -27.61
CA GLU A 144 -8.66 -5.17 -26.54
C GLU A 144 -8.37 -3.83 -25.85
N VAL A 145 -9.44 -3.14 -25.43
CA VAL A 145 -9.35 -1.88 -24.70
C VAL A 145 -9.59 -2.17 -23.23
N LEU A 146 -8.65 -1.76 -22.37
CA LEU A 146 -8.79 -1.92 -20.94
C LEU A 146 -9.95 -1.08 -20.41
N ASP A 147 -10.78 -1.69 -19.58
CA ASP A 147 -11.91 -1.03 -18.91
C ASP A 147 -11.53 -0.32 -17.59
N GLY A 148 -10.26 -0.41 -17.18
CA GLY A 148 -9.69 0.31 -16.03
C GLY A 148 -10.02 -0.30 -14.67
N GLU A 149 -9.87 0.51 -13.61
CA GLU A 149 -10.17 0.12 -12.24
C GLU A 149 -11.67 -0.24 -12.08
N GLY A 150 -11.95 -1.29 -11.31
CA GLY A 150 -13.33 -1.76 -11.07
C GLY A 150 -13.94 -2.57 -12.23
N GLY A 151 -13.31 -2.57 -13.40
CA GLY A 151 -13.73 -3.34 -14.57
C GLY A 151 -13.38 -4.83 -14.51
N TYR A 152 -13.42 -5.50 -15.65
CA TYR A 152 -13.18 -6.94 -15.83
C TYR A 152 -11.78 -7.26 -16.35
N CYS A 153 -11.04 -6.29 -16.89
CA CYS A 153 -9.74 -6.56 -17.51
C CYS A 153 -8.60 -6.58 -16.51
N VAL A 154 -8.57 -5.63 -15.57
CA VAL A 154 -7.42 -5.42 -14.67
C VAL A 154 -7.83 -5.18 -13.22
N TRP A 155 -6.91 -5.49 -12.29
CA TRP A 155 -6.97 -5.12 -10.88
C TRP A 155 -5.67 -4.41 -10.46
N GLY A 156 -5.71 -3.71 -9.33
CA GLY A 156 -4.56 -3.00 -8.80
C GLY A 156 -3.68 -3.87 -7.92
N LYS A 157 -2.44 -4.11 -8.35
CA LYS A 157 -1.44 -4.79 -7.53
C LYS A 157 -0.51 -3.77 -6.91
N GLN A 158 -0.39 -3.80 -5.58
CA GLN A 158 0.62 -3.01 -4.90
C GLN A 158 2.01 -3.59 -5.20
N VAL A 159 2.97 -2.73 -5.55
CA VAL A 159 4.37 -3.11 -5.76
C VAL A 159 5.33 -2.08 -5.15
N PRO A 160 6.59 -2.44 -4.87
CA PRO A 160 7.66 -1.48 -4.63
C PRO A 160 7.78 -0.49 -5.80
N ALA A 161 7.94 0.80 -5.48
CA ALA A 161 8.09 1.85 -6.49
C ALA A 161 9.31 1.64 -7.38
N GLU A 162 10.44 1.21 -6.80
CA GLU A 162 11.66 0.88 -7.54
C GLU A 162 11.41 -0.18 -8.62
N ARG A 163 10.70 -1.26 -8.27
CA ARG A 163 10.30 -2.29 -9.21
C ARG A 163 9.40 -1.73 -10.32
N SER A 164 8.44 -0.89 -9.96
CA SER A 164 7.54 -0.25 -10.92
C SER A 164 8.30 0.57 -11.97
N LEU A 165 9.26 1.37 -11.51
CA LEU A 165 10.12 2.18 -12.38
C LEU A 165 11.04 1.33 -13.26
N ALA A 166 11.72 0.35 -12.65
CA ALA A 166 12.69 -0.50 -13.35
C ALA A 166 12.02 -1.36 -14.44
N GLU A 167 10.82 -1.86 -14.19
CA GLU A 167 10.08 -2.68 -15.16
C GLU A 167 9.18 -1.87 -16.10
N GLY A 168 9.02 -0.56 -15.85
CA GLY A 168 8.13 0.32 -16.62
C GLY A 168 6.65 -0.07 -16.50
N LEU A 169 6.20 -0.42 -15.30
CA LEU A 169 4.84 -0.92 -15.05
C LEU A 169 3.78 0.16 -15.28
N LEU A 170 2.66 -0.24 -15.88
CA LEU A 170 1.53 0.63 -16.18
C LEU A 170 0.74 0.94 -14.89
N PRO A 171 0.56 2.21 -14.52
CA PRO A 171 -0.20 2.58 -13.33
C PRO A 171 -1.68 2.27 -13.51
N LEU A 172 -2.32 1.66 -12.50
CA LEU A 172 -3.75 1.31 -12.58
C LEU A 172 -4.62 2.52 -12.93
N GLY A 173 -4.35 3.68 -12.34
CA GLY A 173 -5.12 4.91 -12.57
C GLY A 173 -5.05 5.45 -14.00
N LEU A 174 -4.14 4.93 -14.84
CA LEU A 174 -3.99 5.31 -16.25
C LEU A 174 -4.34 4.15 -17.20
N ALA A 175 -4.94 3.08 -16.68
CA ALA A 175 -5.28 1.89 -17.45
C ALA A 175 -6.72 1.90 -18.00
N HIS A 176 -7.47 3.01 -17.88
CA HIS A 176 -8.82 3.11 -18.42
C HIS A 176 -8.81 3.60 -19.86
N GLY A 177 -9.51 2.90 -20.75
CA GLY A 177 -9.67 3.30 -22.15
C GLY A 177 -8.40 3.13 -23.00
N VAL A 178 -7.41 2.37 -22.54
CA VAL A 178 -6.13 2.18 -23.26
C VAL A 178 -6.13 0.85 -24.05
N PRO A 179 -5.90 0.88 -25.38
CA PRO A 179 -5.80 -0.33 -26.20
C PRO A 179 -4.50 -1.13 -25.96
N LEU A 180 -4.58 -2.45 -26.03
CA LEU A 180 -3.41 -3.35 -25.93
C LEU A 180 -2.65 -3.46 -27.26
N LYS A 181 -1.31 -3.42 -27.17
CA LYS A 181 -0.37 -3.62 -28.29
C LYS A 181 -0.04 -5.10 -28.53
N ARG A 182 -0.16 -5.95 -27.51
CA ARG A 182 0.10 -7.39 -27.54
C ARG A 182 -0.85 -8.17 -26.62
N ASP A 183 -0.82 -9.49 -26.73
CA ASP A 183 -1.49 -10.38 -25.78
C ASP A 183 -0.81 -10.30 -24.39
N ILE A 184 -1.62 -10.38 -23.33
CA ILE A 184 -1.21 -10.33 -21.92
C ILE A 184 -1.81 -11.54 -21.18
N GLY A 185 -0.98 -12.26 -20.43
CA GLY A 185 -1.41 -13.42 -19.65
C GLY A 185 -2.20 -13.03 -18.39
N GLU A 186 -3.05 -13.92 -17.90
CA GLU A 186 -3.71 -13.74 -16.61
C GLU A 186 -2.67 -13.58 -15.48
N GLY A 187 -2.87 -12.59 -14.60
CA GLY A 187 -1.95 -12.29 -13.50
C GLY A 187 -0.67 -11.54 -13.90
N GLU A 188 -0.44 -11.30 -15.20
CA GLU A 188 0.68 -10.49 -15.68
C GLU A 188 0.42 -9.00 -15.35
N SER A 189 1.44 -8.33 -14.79
CA SER A 189 1.40 -6.88 -14.58
C SER A 189 1.77 -6.18 -15.88
N LEU A 190 0.90 -5.28 -16.33
CA LEU A 190 1.05 -4.55 -17.58
C LEU A 190 2.14 -3.50 -17.47
N LYS A 191 2.74 -3.15 -18.60
CA LYS A 191 3.79 -2.14 -18.75
C LYS A 191 3.37 -1.05 -19.73
N TRP A 192 4.04 0.10 -19.67
CA TRP A 192 3.82 1.20 -20.61
C TRP A 192 3.94 0.77 -22.08
N HIS A 193 4.86 -0.16 -22.39
CA HIS A 193 5.04 -0.65 -23.77
C HIS A 193 3.93 -1.61 -24.23
N ASP A 194 3.07 -2.09 -23.34
CA ASP A 194 1.98 -3.01 -23.65
C ASP A 194 0.74 -2.30 -24.16
N VAL A 195 0.65 -0.98 -23.96
CA VAL A 195 -0.56 -0.20 -24.22
C VAL A 195 -0.31 0.99 -25.13
N VAL A 196 -1.34 1.38 -25.87
CA VAL A 196 -1.41 2.67 -26.55
C VAL A 196 -1.97 3.69 -25.57
N TYR A 197 -1.25 4.79 -25.38
CA TYR A 197 -1.64 5.88 -24.49
C TYR A 197 -1.32 7.21 -25.16
N ASP A 198 -2.06 8.26 -24.79
CA ASP A 198 -1.84 9.61 -25.29
C ASP A 198 -0.75 10.31 -24.47
N GLU A 199 0.41 10.54 -25.07
CA GLU A 199 1.51 11.28 -24.43
C GLU A 199 1.18 12.77 -24.20
N SER A 200 0.14 13.29 -24.86
CA SER A 200 -0.32 14.67 -24.69
C SER A 200 -1.19 14.85 -23.45
N ASP A 201 -1.79 13.76 -22.94
CA ASP A 201 -2.65 13.74 -21.76
C ASP A 201 -1.90 14.23 -20.51
N ILE A 202 -2.56 15.09 -19.72
CA ILE A 202 -1.93 15.74 -18.57
C ILE A 202 -1.61 14.75 -17.45
N ALA A 203 -2.45 13.74 -17.22
CA ALA A 203 -2.23 12.74 -16.18
C ALA A 203 -1.08 11.81 -16.58
N VAL A 204 -1.00 11.44 -17.86
CA VAL A 204 0.15 10.73 -18.43
C VAL A 204 1.42 11.55 -18.26
N LYS A 205 1.46 12.81 -18.73
CA LYS A 205 2.65 13.68 -18.57
C LYS A 205 3.09 13.81 -17.13
N THR A 206 2.16 14.14 -16.24
CA THR A 206 2.44 14.27 -14.80
C THR A 206 3.04 12.99 -14.23
N ARG A 207 2.49 11.84 -14.61
CA ARG A 207 3.02 10.54 -14.18
C ARG A 207 4.41 10.27 -14.73
N ARG A 208 4.66 10.54 -16.03
CA ARG A 208 5.97 10.35 -16.65
C ARG A 208 7.03 11.28 -16.05
N ASP A 209 6.68 12.52 -15.76
CA ASP A 209 7.55 13.49 -15.07
C ASP A 209 7.88 13.01 -13.64
N MET A 210 6.87 12.50 -12.92
CA MET A 210 7.06 11.90 -11.60
C MET A 210 8.01 10.70 -11.67
N GLU A 211 7.82 9.78 -12.63
CA GLU A 211 8.70 8.63 -12.82
C GLU A 211 10.14 9.07 -13.10
N ALA A 212 10.36 10.07 -13.95
CA ALA A 212 11.69 10.61 -14.24
C ALA A 212 12.35 11.22 -13.00
N ALA A 213 11.59 12.01 -12.21
CA ALA A 213 12.10 12.63 -10.99
C ALA A 213 12.55 11.59 -9.94
N PHE A 214 11.79 10.51 -9.77
CA PHE A 214 12.12 9.47 -8.79
C PHE A 214 13.15 8.46 -9.30
N ALA A 215 13.24 8.19 -10.61
CA ALA A 215 14.27 7.33 -11.19
C ALA A 215 15.70 7.88 -11.01
N LEU A 216 15.85 9.21 -10.97
CA LEU A 216 17.13 9.87 -10.69
C LEU A 216 17.56 9.76 -9.22
N SER A 217 16.60 9.52 -8.31
CA SER A 217 16.85 9.44 -6.87
C SER A 217 17.26 8.04 -6.40
N SER A 218 16.76 6.99 -7.05
CA SER A 218 17.11 5.59 -6.76
C SER A 218 18.53 5.20 -7.16
N GLY A 219 19.20 6.00 -8.00
CA GLY A 219 20.63 5.85 -8.35
C GLY A 219 21.59 6.51 -7.36
N ARG A 220 21.10 7.22 -6.33
CA ARG A 220 21.90 7.82 -5.26
C ARG A 220 21.63 7.10 -3.94
N SER A 221 22.17 5.89 -3.78
CA SER A 221 22.26 5.27 -2.47
C SER A 221 23.32 5.97 -1.61
N ASP A 222 22.90 6.49 -0.47
CA ASP A 222 23.67 6.73 0.77
C ASP A 222 25.10 7.28 0.65
N ALA A 223 25.25 8.48 0.09
CA ALA A 223 26.40 9.33 0.39
C ALA A 223 25.93 10.68 0.94
N CYS A 224 26.11 10.84 2.26
CA CYS A 224 26.15 12.11 2.99
C CYS A 224 24.81 12.73 3.44
N LEU A 225 24.28 12.21 4.55
CA LEU A 225 23.57 13.03 5.55
C LEU A 225 24.24 12.80 6.91
N ALA A 226 25.34 13.52 7.15
CA ALA A 226 25.87 13.70 8.50
C ALA A 226 24.97 14.70 9.26
N PRO A 227 24.66 14.47 10.54
CA PRO A 227 23.81 15.38 11.30
C PRO A 227 24.57 16.69 11.57
N MET A 228 24.01 17.83 11.14
CA MET A 228 24.39 19.13 11.67
C MET A 228 24.01 19.16 13.16
N ALA A 229 25.01 19.06 14.01
CA ALA A 229 24.88 19.35 15.43
C ALA A 229 24.40 20.79 15.62
N ALA A 230 23.27 20.95 16.29
CA ALA A 230 22.82 22.23 16.79
C ALA A 230 23.82 22.75 17.84
N ARG A 231 24.27 23.99 17.65
CA ARG A 231 24.86 24.83 18.69
C ARG A 231 23.77 25.71 19.28
#